data_AF-A0A0N1JYU9-F1
#
_entry.id   AF-A0A0N1JYU9-F1
#
_cell.length_a   1.000
_cell.length_b   1.000
_cell.length_c   1.000
_cell.angle_alpha   90.00
_cell.angle_beta   90.00
_cell.angle_gamma   90.00
#
_symmetry.space_group_name_H-M   'P 1'
#
loop_
_entity.id
_entity.type
_entity.pdbx_description
1 polymer ?
#
loop_
_entity_poly.entity_id
_entity_poly.type
_entity_poly.pdbx_seq_one_letter_code
_entity_poly.pdbx_strand_id
1 'polypeptide(L)'
;MYEALGYPAVEAQRKAVKNLRGVRAKVTAAVAALDPDGTRLRGRPMSALLDIPAYRVIRESLDDRLTADPAFRDVCDQLVVQFLTSKVLDEQQPTDRQRQVCLDYICAEAPLFIDTPAIMGVPSSLNCYHQALPMADLLYSRGHGLRATRNQGHAVISPAGTLTEGHDQ
;
A
#
# COMPACT_ATOMS: atom_id res chain seq x y z
N MET A 1 5.92 12.11 1.76
CA MET A 1 4.65 12.85 1.56
C MET A 1 4.63 14.21 2.23
N TYR A 2 4.91 14.36 3.54
CA TYR A 2 4.84 15.68 4.21
C TYR A 2 5.67 16.78 3.53
N GLU A 3 6.91 16.51 3.10
CA GLU A 3 7.68 17.51 2.33
C GLU A 3 7.00 17.90 1.01
N ALA A 4 6.41 16.94 0.31
CA ALA A 4 5.65 17.20 -0.92
C ALA A 4 4.34 17.97 -0.68
N LEU A 5 3.86 18.01 0.57
CA LEU A 5 2.75 18.85 1.02
C LEU A 5 3.22 20.22 1.56
N GLY A 6 4.50 20.56 1.41
CA GLY A 6 5.04 21.88 1.74
C GLY A 6 5.66 22.01 3.14
N TYR A 7 5.74 20.93 3.92
CA TYR A 7 6.43 20.99 5.21
C TYR A 7 7.96 21.06 5.02
N PRO A 8 8.69 21.90 5.77
CA PRO A 8 10.14 21.85 5.81
C PRO A 8 10.65 20.46 6.24
N ALA A 9 11.79 20.01 5.72
CA ALA A 9 12.31 18.66 5.94
C ALA A 9 12.37 18.24 7.42
N VAL A 10 12.84 19.13 8.30
CA VAL A 10 12.92 18.89 9.75
C VAL A 10 11.53 18.68 10.36
N GLU A 11 10.55 19.48 9.95
CA GLU A 11 9.18 19.35 10.44
C GLU A 11 8.49 18.11 9.89
N ALA A 12 8.68 17.81 8.61
CA ALA A 12 8.20 16.61 7.96
C ALA A 12 8.72 15.35 8.66
N GLN A 13 10.01 15.30 8.98
CA GLN A 13 10.62 14.22 9.74
C GLN A 13 10.01 14.11 11.15
N ARG A 14 9.93 15.23 11.88
CA ARG A 14 9.34 15.24 13.23
C ARG A 14 7.90 14.72 13.23
N LYS A 15 7.10 15.15 12.25
CA LYS A 15 5.70 14.74 12.09
C LYS A 15 5.58 13.26 11.72
N ALA A 16 6.41 12.78 10.79
CA ALA A 16 6.49 11.37 10.43
C ALA A 16 6.85 10.49 11.63
N VAL A 17 7.90 10.84 12.38
CA VAL A 17 8.31 10.10 13.59
C VAL A 17 7.21 10.09 14.64
N LYS A 18 6.57 11.24 14.91
CA LYS A 18 5.46 11.33 15.88
C LYS A 18 4.31 10.38 15.48
N ASN A 19 3.89 10.41 14.22
CA ASN A 19 2.77 9.61 13.75
C ASN A 19 3.11 8.12 13.73
N LEU A 20 4.31 7.75 13.28
CA LEU A 20 4.80 6.37 13.29
C LEU A 20 4.92 5.79 14.70
N ARG A 21 5.37 6.58 15.67
CA ARG A 21 5.40 6.16 17.09
C ARG A 21 3.99 5.87 17.60
N GLY A 22 3.03 6.75 17.30
CA GLY A 22 1.64 6.59 17.71
C GLY A 22 0.99 5.32 17.15
N VAL A 23 1.10 5.09 15.83
CA VAL A 23 0.53 3.88 15.21
C VAL A 23 1.24 2.61 15.68
N ARG A 24 2.58 2.64 15.79
CA ARG A 24 3.36 1.48 16.27
C ARG A 24 2.94 1.09 17.69
N ALA A 25 2.82 2.06 18.60
CA ALA A 25 2.41 1.79 19.97
C ALA A 25 1.01 1.14 20.03
N LYS A 26 0.04 1.67 19.26
CA LYS A 26 -1.32 1.13 19.19
C LYS A 26 -1.35 -0.29 18.63
N VAL A 27 -0.66 -0.54 17.51
CA VAL A 27 -0.60 -1.87 16.89
C VAL A 27 0.11 -2.87 17.81
N THR A 28 1.27 -2.54 18.37
CA THR A 28 1.99 -3.43 19.30
C THR A 28 1.14 -3.77 20.52
N ALA A 29 0.45 -2.78 21.11
CA ALA A 29 -0.44 -3.02 22.25
C ALA A 29 -1.61 -3.95 21.88
N ALA A 30 -2.24 -3.74 20.72
CA ALA A 30 -3.32 -4.59 20.25
C ALA A 30 -2.86 -6.03 19.98
N VAL A 31 -1.69 -6.20 19.35
CA VAL A 31 -1.11 -7.54 19.11
C VAL A 31 -0.85 -8.26 20.42
N ALA A 32 -0.20 -7.59 21.39
CA ALA A 32 0.12 -8.18 22.69
C ALA A 32 -1.13 -8.53 23.50
N ALA A 33 -2.20 -7.74 23.38
CA ALA A 33 -3.46 -8.00 24.08
C ALA A 33 -4.23 -9.19 23.48
N LEU A 34 -4.17 -9.37 22.16
CA LEU A 34 -4.94 -10.40 21.43
C LEU A 34 -4.21 -11.74 21.28
N ASP A 35 -2.87 -11.72 21.29
CA ASP A 35 -2.03 -12.92 21.18
C ASP A 35 -0.75 -12.75 22.03
N PRO A 36 -0.86 -12.85 23.37
CA PRO A 36 0.26 -12.62 24.29
C PRO A 36 1.45 -13.57 24.06
N ASP A 37 1.15 -14.81 23.66
CA ASP A 37 2.16 -15.83 23.38
C ASP A 37 2.81 -15.66 22.00
N GLY A 38 2.27 -14.74 21.18
CA GLY A 38 2.78 -14.46 19.84
C GLY A 38 2.80 -15.72 19.01
N THR A 39 1.69 -16.45 18.92
CA THR A 39 1.59 -17.69 18.14
C THR A 39 1.05 -17.44 16.74
N ARG A 40 0.05 -16.55 16.60
CA ARG A 40 -0.76 -16.37 15.39
C ARG A 40 -0.70 -14.96 14.80
N LEU A 41 -0.42 -13.95 15.60
CA LEU A 41 -0.47 -12.54 15.21
C LEU A 41 0.92 -11.90 15.33
N ARG A 42 1.31 -11.12 14.33
CA ARG A 42 2.58 -10.38 14.32
C ARG A 42 2.34 -8.96 13.80
N GLY A 43 2.97 -7.98 14.44
CA GLY A 43 3.04 -6.61 13.95
C GLY A 43 4.47 -6.28 13.53
N ARG A 44 4.67 -5.82 12.29
CA ARG A 44 5.99 -5.40 11.78
C ARG A 44 5.85 -4.13 10.94
N PRO A 45 6.82 -3.21 10.97
CA PRO A 45 6.84 -2.09 10.03
C PRO A 45 7.20 -2.59 8.63
N MET A 46 6.69 -1.93 7.60
CA MET A 46 6.99 -2.28 6.20
C MET A 46 8.49 -2.19 5.89
N SER A 47 9.22 -1.28 6.54
CA SER A 47 10.67 -1.19 6.40
C SER A 47 11.42 -2.45 6.84
N ALA A 48 10.82 -3.32 7.66
CA ALA A 48 11.42 -4.60 8.03
C ALA A 48 11.32 -5.67 6.92
N LEU A 49 10.62 -5.36 5.82
CA LEU A 49 10.50 -6.24 4.66
C LEU A 49 11.57 -5.97 3.60
N LEU A 50 12.29 -4.85 3.70
CA LEU A 50 13.25 -4.41 2.70
C LEU A 50 14.37 -5.43 2.47
N ASP A 51 14.72 -6.22 3.48
CA ASP A 51 15.77 -7.24 3.39
C ASP A 51 15.28 -8.63 2.98
N ILE A 52 13.97 -8.81 2.76
CA ILE A 52 13.41 -10.08 2.32
C ILE A 52 13.65 -10.24 0.81
N PRO A 53 14.33 -11.30 0.34
CA PRO A 53 14.64 -11.47 -1.07
C PRO A 53 13.41 -11.44 -1.99
N ALA A 54 12.32 -12.10 -1.60
CA ALA A 54 11.07 -12.09 -2.37
C ALA A 54 10.49 -10.66 -2.52
N TYR A 55 10.56 -9.84 -1.46
CA TYR A 55 10.13 -8.44 -1.53
C TYR A 55 11.00 -7.64 -2.51
N ARG A 56 12.33 -7.80 -2.46
CA ARG A 56 13.28 -7.12 -3.35
C ARG A 56 13.05 -7.47 -4.82
N VAL A 57 12.92 -8.76 -5.14
CA VAL A 57 12.68 -9.22 -6.51
C VAL A 57 11.40 -8.61 -7.10
N ILE A 58 10.32 -8.57 -6.32
CA ILE A 58 9.06 -7.97 -6.79
C ILE A 58 9.21 -6.45 -6.96
N ARG A 59 9.89 -5.78 -6.02
CA ARG A 59 10.15 -4.33 -6.09
C ARG A 59 10.98 -3.97 -7.33
N GLU A 60 12.08 -4.67 -7.56
CA GLU A 60 12.94 -4.49 -8.73
C GLU A 60 12.16 -4.72 -10.03
N SER A 61 11.36 -5.79 -10.11
CA SER A 61 10.52 -6.02 -11.30
C SER A 61 9.50 -4.90 -11.54
N LEU A 62 8.98 -4.26 -10.50
CA LEU A 62 8.06 -3.13 -10.64
C LEU A 62 8.79 -1.87 -11.11
N ASP A 63 10.00 -1.63 -10.61
CA ASP A 63 10.85 -0.51 -11.05
C ASP A 63 11.24 -0.65 -12.52
N ASP A 64 11.63 -1.86 -12.93
CA ASP A 64 11.94 -2.18 -14.33
C ASP A 64 10.74 -1.95 -15.24
N ARG A 65 9.53 -2.38 -14.82
CA ARG A 65 8.30 -2.17 -15.59
C ARG A 65 7.92 -0.70 -15.70
N LEU A 66 8.00 0.06 -14.61
CA LEU A 66 7.75 1.51 -14.65
C LEU A 66 8.69 2.24 -15.60
N THR A 67 9.89 1.72 -15.80
CA THR A 67 10.89 2.28 -16.71
C THR A 67 10.68 1.81 -18.16
N ALA A 68 10.36 0.54 -18.37
CA ALA A 68 10.35 -0.09 -19.69
C ALA A 68 8.96 -0.15 -20.37
N ASP A 69 7.87 0.01 -19.62
CA ASP A 69 6.50 -0.11 -20.11
C ASP A 69 5.72 1.20 -19.90
N PRO A 70 5.64 2.07 -20.92
CA PRO A 70 4.91 3.33 -20.84
C PRO A 70 3.43 3.16 -20.55
N ALA A 71 2.79 2.10 -21.06
CA ALA A 71 1.37 1.85 -20.82
C ALA A 71 1.12 1.49 -19.35
N PHE A 72 2.00 0.68 -18.75
CA PHE A 72 1.96 0.40 -17.32
C PHE A 72 2.19 1.67 -16.50
N ARG A 73 3.15 2.52 -16.91
CA ARG A 73 3.43 3.79 -16.26
C ARG A 73 2.21 4.72 -16.28
N ASP A 74 1.53 4.86 -17.41
CA ASP A 74 0.33 5.69 -17.55
C ASP A 74 -0.79 5.24 -16.60
N VAL A 75 -0.99 3.93 -16.47
CA VAL A 75 -1.97 3.38 -15.52
C VAL A 75 -1.58 3.73 -14.09
N CYS A 76 -0.32 3.53 -13.69
CA CYS A 76 0.15 3.91 -12.35
C CYS A 76 -0.04 5.41 -12.08
N ASP A 77 0.27 6.26 -13.06
CA ASP A 77 0.12 7.71 -12.93
C ASP A 77 -1.37 8.11 -12.78
N GLN A 78 -2.29 7.49 -13.50
CA GLN A 78 -3.74 7.71 -13.33
C GLN A 78 -4.22 7.34 -11.93
N LEU A 79 -3.80 6.17 -11.41
CA LEU A 79 -4.16 5.71 -10.07
C LEU A 79 -3.60 6.65 -8.99
N VAL A 80 -2.37 7.13 -9.18
CA VAL A 80 -1.73 8.10 -8.28
C VAL A 80 -2.51 9.42 -8.25
N VAL A 81 -2.89 9.96 -9.42
CA VAL A 81 -3.66 11.20 -9.50
C VAL A 81 -5.01 11.02 -8.81
N GLN A 82 -5.75 9.95 -9.13
CA GLN A 82 -7.04 9.66 -8.52
C GLN A 82 -6.93 9.55 -6.99
N PHE A 83 -5.93 8.86 -6.47
CA PHE A 83 -5.71 8.72 -5.04
C PHE A 83 -5.38 10.06 -4.38
N LEU A 84 -4.44 10.84 -4.93
CA LEU A 84 -4.03 12.11 -4.35
C LEU A 84 -5.18 13.12 -4.33
N THR A 85 -5.88 13.28 -5.45
CA THR A 85 -7.00 14.21 -5.58
C THR A 85 -8.14 13.85 -4.63
N SER A 86 -8.47 12.56 -4.47
CA SER A 86 -9.61 12.14 -3.65
C SER A 86 -9.32 12.00 -2.15
N LYS A 87 -8.06 11.75 -1.74
CA LYS A 87 -7.72 11.41 -0.34
C LYS A 87 -6.75 12.35 0.35
N VAL A 88 -6.02 13.18 -0.41
CA VAL A 88 -4.89 13.95 0.14
C VAL A 88 -5.01 15.45 -0.13
N LEU A 89 -5.54 15.82 -1.30
CA LEU A 89 -5.48 17.19 -1.81
C LEU A 89 -6.85 17.87 -1.92
N ASP A 90 -7.92 17.29 -1.37
CA ASP A 90 -9.28 17.86 -1.40
C ASP A 90 -9.68 18.37 -2.79
N GLU A 91 -9.65 17.47 -3.78
CA GLU A 91 -9.97 17.70 -5.19
C GLU A 91 -8.98 18.58 -5.98
N GLN A 92 -7.87 19.02 -5.38
CA GLN A 92 -6.84 19.76 -6.09
C GLN A 92 -5.95 18.85 -6.97
N GLN A 93 -5.40 19.44 -8.03
CA GLN A 93 -4.46 18.77 -8.92
C GLN A 93 -3.09 18.56 -8.25
N PRO A 94 -2.54 17.33 -8.26
CA PRO A 94 -1.25 17.06 -7.65
C PRO A 94 -0.09 17.61 -8.48
N THR A 95 0.91 18.15 -7.79
CA THR A 95 2.21 18.50 -8.39
C THR A 95 3.00 17.26 -8.80
N ASP A 96 3.95 17.39 -9.71
CA ASP A 96 4.87 16.30 -10.11
C ASP A 96 5.57 15.66 -8.91
N ARG A 97 5.98 16.48 -7.94
CA ARG A 97 6.64 15.99 -6.73
C ARG A 97 5.69 15.14 -5.88
N GLN A 98 4.44 15.55 -5.73
CA GLN A 98 3.44 14.77 -4.99
C GLN A 98 3.13 13.45 -5.71
N ARG A 99 2.99 13.49 -7.03
CA ARG A 99 2.80 12.30 -7.87
C ARG A 99 3.93 11.29 -7.67
N GLN A 100 5.18 11.73 -7.82
CA GLN A 100 6.35 10.85 -7.66
C GLN A 100 6.40 10.23 -6.26
N VAL A 101 6.23 11.03 -5.21
CA VAL A 101 6.27 10.52 -3.82
C VAL A 101 5.13 9.55 -3.53
N CYS A 102 3.97 9.77 -4.13
CA CYS A 102 2.84 8.85 -4.02
C CYS A 102 3.12 7.54 -4.77
N LEU A 103 3.69 7.62 -5.97
CA LEU A 103 4.09 6.45 -6.74
C LEU A 103 5.11 5.61 -5.96
N ASP A 104 6.14 6.24 -5.39
CA ASP A 104 7.16 5.58 -4.56
C ASP A 104 6.51 4.85 -3.36
N TYR A 105 5.51 5.48 -2.73
CA TYR A 105 4.77 4.90 -1.60
C TYR A 105 3.96 3.67 -2.02
N ILE A 106 3.17 3.78 -3.10
CA ILE A 106 2.36 2.67 -3.64
C ILE A 106 3.28 1.52 -4.05
N CYS A 107 4.41 1.85 -4.67
CA CYS A 107 5.43 0.89 -5.05
C CYS A 107 6.04 0.15 -3.85
N ALA A 108 6.24 0.82 -2.72
CA ALA A 108 6.71 0.17 -1.51
C ALA A 108 5.68 -0.83 -0.95
N GLU A 109 4.38 -0.59 -1.14
CA GLU A 109 3.30 -1.47 -0.65
C GLU A 109 2.94 -2.60 -1.64
N ALA A 110 3.09 -2.35 -2.95
CA ALA A 110 2.67 -3.26 -4.02
C ALA A 110 3.12 -4.73 -3.85
N PRO A 111 4.33 -5.05 -3.36
CA PRO A 111 4.72 -6.44 -3.14
C PRO A 111 3.76 -7.22 -2.23
N LEU A 112 3.16 -6.57 -1.22
CA LEU A 112 2.18 -7.19 -0.33
C LEU A 112 0.81 -7.39 -1.00
N PHE A 113 0.54 -6.69 -2.10
CA PHE A 113 -0.66 -6.91 -2.92
C PHE A 113 -0.42 -7.93 -4.03
N ILE A 114 0.83 -8.24 -4.35
CA ILE A 114 1.22 -9.13 -5.45
C ILE A 114 1.52 -10.53 -4.94
N ASP A 115 2.37 -10.68 -3.93
CA ASP A 115 2.83 -11.99 -3.47
C ASP A 115 3.26 -12.00 -1.99
N THR A 116 2.33 -11.65 -1.10
CA THR A 116 2.52 -11.89 0.33
C THR A 116 2.86 -13.37 0.66
N PRO A 117 2.30 -14.39 -0.04
CA PRO A 117 2.71 -15.78 0.14
C PRO A 117 4.23 -15.99 0.11
N ALA A 118 4.92 -15.47 -0.91
CA ALA A 118 6.37 -15.57 -1.02
C ALA A 118 7.11 -14.76 0.05
N ILE A 119 6.61 -13.55 0.38
CA ILE A 119 7.26 -12.64 1.35
C ILE A 119 7.17 -13.19 2.78
N MET A 120 6.03 -13.79 3.14
CA MET A 120 5.75 -14.25 4.50
C MET A 120 5.92 -15.76 4.68
N GLY A 121 6.21 -16.50 3.61
CA GLY A 121 6.37 -17.96 3.65
C GLY A 121 5.07 -18.69 3.97
N VAL A 122 3.93 -18.20 3.47
CA VAL A 122 2.60 -18.79 3.70
C VAL A 122 2.02 -19.37 2.41
N PRO A 123 1.14 -20.40 2.47
CA PRO A 123 0.58 -21.01 1.26
C PRO A 123 -0.29 -20.06 0.42
N SER A 124 -1.02 -19.17 1.10
CA SER A 124 -1.90 -18.16 0.50
C SER A 124 -2.08 -16.99 1.45
N SER A 125 -2.46 -15.82 0.92
CA SER A 125 -2.67 -14.61 1.72
C SER A 125 -3.83 -13.77 1.18
N LEU A 126 -4.54 -13.12 2.10
CA LEU A 126 -5.55 -12.12 1.81
C LEU A 126 -5.08 -10.78 2.39
N ASN A 127 -4.83 -9.79 1.53
CA ASN A 127 -4.49 -8.44 1.94
C ASN A 127 -5.78 -7.66 2.22
N CYS A 128 -5.98 -7.27 3.48
CA CYS A 128 -7.22 -6.64 3.95
C CYS A 128 -7.04 -5.14 4.15
N TYR A 129 -7.93 -4.33 3.57
CA TYR A 129 -7.93 -2.89 3.76
C TYR A 129 -9.36 -2.36 3.93
N HIS A 130 -9.53 -1.17 4.51
CA HIS A 130 -10.86 -0.59 4.76
C HIS A 130 -11.41 0.21 3.58
N GLN A 131 -10.63 0.32 2.50
CA GLN A 131 -11.00 1.00 1.26
C GLN A 131 -10.53 0.16 0.07
N ALA A 132 -11.27 0.24 -1.04
CA ALA A 132 -10.77 -0.28 -2.31
C ALA A 132 -9.53 0.51 -2.71
N LEU A 133 -8.41 -0.18 -2.91
CA LEU A 133 -7.19 0.45 -3.40
C LEU A 133 -7.26 0.46 -4.93
N PRO A 134 -7.03 1.59 -5.61
CA PRO A 134 -7.05 1.65 -7.08
C PRO A 134 -6.11 0.63 -7.74
N MET A 135 -4.99 0.30 -7.08
CA MET A 135 -4.05 -0.74 -7.54
C MET A 135 -4.63 -2.16 -7.47
N ALA A 136 -5.64 -2.42 -6.63
CA ALA A 136 -6.30 -3.73 -6.59
C ALA A 136 -7.01 -4.03 -7.92
N ASP A 137 -7.69 -3.05 -8.53
CA ASP A 137 -8.35 -3.27 -9.82
C ASP A 137 -7.34 -3.65 -10.92
N LEU A 138 -6.15 -3.05 -10.89
CA LEU A 138 -5.06 -3.41 -11.81
C LEU A 138 -4.54 -4.84 -11.57
N LEU A 139 -4.33 -5.22 -10.32
CA LEU A 139 -3.67 -6.48 -9.96
C LEU A 139 -4.58 -7.71 -10.04
N TYR A 140 -5.89 -7.52 -9.81
CA TYR A 140 -6.88 -8.60 -9.70
C TYR A 140 -7.87 -8.65 -10.88
N SER A 141 -7.75 -7.75 -11.86
CA SER A 141 -8.54 -7.80 -13.10
C SER A 141 -8.08 -8.92 -14.05
N ARG A 142 -9.00 -9.37 -14.92
CA ARG A 142 -8.68 -10.31 -15.99
C ARG A 142 -7.76 -9.66 -17.03
N GLY A 143 -6.92 -10.44 -17.69
CA GLY A 143 -6.04 -9.98 -18.77
C GLY A 143 -4.56 -10.31 -18.54
N HIS A 144 -3.70 -9.75 -19.38
CA HIS A 144 -2.24 -9.88 -19.32
C HIS A 144 -1.62 -8.65 -18.64
N GLY A 145 -0.40 -8.79 -18.11
CA GLY A 145 0.34 -7.71 -17.44
C GLY A 145 0.69 -8.06 -15.99
N LEU A 146 0.99 -7.03 -15.18
CA LEU A 146 1.26 -7.20 -13.76
C LEU A 146 0.02 -7.74 -13.04
N ARG A 147 0.13 -8.88 -12.37
CA ARG A 147 -0.96 -9.53 -11.64
C ARG A 147 -0.50 -10.04 -10.30
N ALA A 148 -1.42 -10.07 -9.35
CA ALA A 148 -1.21 -10.81 -8.12
C ALA A 148 -1.02 -12.31 -8.44
N THR A 149 -0.23 -12.99 -7.62
CA THR A 149 -0.08 -14.44 -7.75
C THR A 149 -1.41 -15.13 -7.46
N ARG A 150 -1.60 -16.34 -8.00
CA ARG A 150 -2.86 -17.09 -7.86
C ARG A 150 -3.26 -17.36 -6.40
N ASN A 151 -2.31 -17.27 -5.47
CA ASN A 151 -2.49 -17.53 -4.04
C ASN A 151 -2.62 -16.23 -3.21
N GLN A 152 -2.63 -15.07 -3.87
CA GLN A 152 -2.80 -13.76 -3.28
C GLN A 152 -4.19 -13.22 -3.61
N GLY A 153 -4.89 -12.69 -2.60
CA GLY A 153 -6.18 -12.01 -2.76
C GLY A 153 -6.21 -10.64 -2.08
N HIS A 154 -7.25 -9.87 -2.37
CA HIS A 154 -7.56 -8.62 -1.69
C HIS A 154 -9.00 -8.60 -1.18
N ALA A 155 -9.23 -8.03 -0.01
CA ALA A 155 -10.57 -7.81 0.54
C ALA A 155 -10.71 -6.42 1.15
N VAL A 156 -11.84 -5.79 0.86
CA VAL A 156 -12.28 -4.57 1.54
C VAL A 156 -13.08 -4.97 2.77
N ILE A 157 -12.64 -4.54 3.96
CA ILE A 157 -13.28 -4.87 5.25
C ILE A 157 -13.79 -3.60 5.91
N SER A 158 -15.09 -3.56 6.21
CA SER A 158 -15.75 -2.49 6.96
C SER A 158 -16.33 -3.01 8.28
N PRO A 159 -16.46 -2.15 9.31
CA PRO A 159 -17.18 -2.51 10.52
C PRO A 159 -18.64 -2.88 10.22
N ALA A 160 -19.12 -3.97 10.82
CA ALA A 160 -20.52 -4.37 10.68
C ALA A 160 -21.45 -3.24 11.14
N GLY A 161 -22.45 -2.90 10.31
CA GLY A 161 -23.39 -1.82 10.56
C GLY A 161 -23.07 -0.48 9.88
N THR A 162 -21.94 -0.38 9.17
CA THR A 162 -21.72 0.72 8.20
C THR A 162 -22.28 0.30 6.85
N LEU A 163 -23.45 0.84 6.47
CA LEU A 163 -24.01 0.68 5.13
C LEU A 163 -23.02 1.34 4.15
N THR A 164 -22.35 0.53 3.34
CA THR A 164 -21.68 1.04 2.14
C THR A 164 -22.79 1.36 1.14
N GLU A 165 -23.06 2.65 0.92
CA GLU A 165 -23.80 3.10 -0.26
C GLU A 165 -23.03 2.59 -1.49
N GLY A 166 -23.57 1.55 -2.13
CA GLY A 166 -23.06 1.06 -3.39
C GLY A 166 -23.22 2.16 -4.43
N HIS A 167 -22.11 2.56 -5.05
CA HIS A 167 -22.16 3.26 -6.32
C HIS A 167 -22.53 2.23 -7.39
N ASP A 168 -23.83 2.03 -7.59
CA ASP A 168 -24.37 1.65 -8.89
C ASP A 168 -24.54 2.96 -9.69
N GLN A 169 -23.67 3.15 -10.70
CA GLN A 169 -23.99 3.93 -11.90
C GLN A 169 -23.56 3.12 -13.12
#